data_AF-A0A957YW79-F1
#
_entry.id   AF-A0A957YW79-F1
#
_cell.length_a   1.000
_cell.length_b   1.000
_cell.length_c   1.000
_cell.angle_alpha   90.00
_cell.angle_beta   90.00
_cell.angle_gamma   90.00
#
_symmetry.space_group_name_H-M   'P 1'
#
loop_
_entity.id
_entity.type
_entity.pdbx_description
1 polymer ?
#
loop_
_entity_poly.entity_id
_entity_poly.type
_entity_poly.pdbx_seq_one_letter_code
_entity_poly.pdbx_strand_id
1 'polypeptide(L)'
;MIFLTPGTEAAVLHNMAAHLAPGGLLVAGFESRPPSWSSLTPDRYANLAAAAGLTLVDRWAGWDREPWSADSNYALFVHKVVEQSDQ
;
A
#
# COMPACT_ATOMS: atom_id res chain seq x y z
N MET A 1 4.38 1.47 -6.22
CA MET A 1 3.87 2.86 -6.34
C MET A 1 4.94 3.91 -6.65
N ILE A 2 6.14 3.55 -7.10
CA ILE A 2 7.21 4.52 -7.33
C ILE A 2 7.00 5.45 -8.53
N PHE A 3 6.14 5.08 -9.50
CA PHE A 3 5.95 5.84 -10.75
C PHE A 3 4.78 6.83 -10.73
N LEU A 4 4.25 7.14 -9.55
CA LEU A 4 3.16 8.11 -9.44
C LEU A 4 3.70 9.53 -9.48
N THR A 5 2.91 10.45 -10.04
CA THR A 5 3.15 11.87 -9.87
C THR A 5 3.16 12.19 -8.36
N PRO A 6 4.21 12.82 -7.82
CA PRO A 6 4.29 13.12 -6.40
C PRO A 6 3.04 13.87 -5.89
N GLY A 7 2.50 13.44 -4.76
CA GLY A 7 1.30 14.03 -4.16
C GLY A 7 -0.02 13.40 -4.63
N THR A 8 -0.01 12.51 -5.62
CA THR A 8 -1.21 11.82 -6.12
C THR A 8 -1.49 10.47 -5.45
N GLU A 9 -0.60 10.02 -4.56
CA GLU A 9 -0.63 8.65 -4.02
C GLU A 9 -1.93 8.35 -3.27
N ALA A 10 -2.45 9.33 -2.53
CA ALA A 10 -3.72 9.21 -1.80
C ALA A 10 -4.92 9.00 -2.74
N ALA A 11 -4.99 9.79 -3.82
CA ALA A 11 -6.06 9.70 -4.81
C ALA A 11 -5.99 8.36 -5.58
N VAL A 12 -4.78 7.91 -5.90
CA VAL A 12 -4.58 6.58 -6.50
C VAL A 12 -5.07 5.49 -5.57
N LEU A 13 -4.73 5.53 -4.27
CA LEU A 13 -5.19 4.52 -3.32
C LEU A 13 -6.70 4.48 -3.16
N HIS A 14 -7.36 5.66 -3.09
CA HIS A 14 -8.81 5.74 -3.09
C HIS A 14 -9.44 5.09 -4.33
N ASN A 15 -8.91 5.41 -5.52
CA ASN A 15 -9.41 4.82 -6.77
C ASN A 15 -9.19 3.31 -6.81
N MET A 16 -8.02 2.83 -6.37
CA MET A 16 -7.73 1.39 -6.33
C MET A 16 -8.68 0.67 -5.36
N ALA A 17 -8.94 1.23 -4.18
CA ALA A 17 -9.87 0.66 -3.21
C ALA A 17 -11.30 0.56 -3.78
N ALA A 18 -11.76 1.59 -4.49
CA ALA A 18 -13.09 1.62 -5.11
C ALA A 18 -13.28 0.56 -6.22
N HIS A 19 -12.20 0.02 -6.78
CA HIS A 19 -12.23 -1.02 -7.81
C HIS A 19 -12.11 -2.45 -7.26
N LEU A 20 -11.89 -2.64 -5.96
CA LEU A 20 -11.84 -3.97 -5.38
C LEU A 20 -13.25 -4.57 -5.28
N ALA A 21 -13.42 -5.75 -5.86
CA ALA A 21 -14.58 -6.58 -5.60
C ALA A 21 -14.61 -7.02 -4.12
N PRO A 22 -15.78 -7.42 -3.58
CA PRO A 22 -15.85 -8.03 -2.24
C PRO A 22 -14.84 -9.18 -2.09
N GLY A 23 -14.09 -9.19 -0.98
CA GLY A 23 -12.99 -10.13 -0.74
C GLY A 23 -11.72 -9.91 -1.59
N GLY A 24 -11.69 -8.90 -2.46
CA GLY A 24 -10.55 -8.58 -3.32
C GLY A 24 -9.34 -8.05 -2.55
N LEU A 25 -8.15 -8.29 -3.10
CA LEU A 25 -6.88 -7.84 -2.53
C LEU A 25 -6.21 -6.77 -3.41
N LEU A 26 -5.64 -5.76 -2.76
CA LEU A 26 -4.69 -4.85 -3.38
C LEU A 26 -3.27 -5.19 -2.93
N VAL A 27 -2.41 -5.54 -3.88
CA VAL A 27 -0.98 -5.78 -3.64
C VAL A 27 -0.17 -4.61 -4.17
N ALA A 28 0.61 -3.96 -3.30
CA ALA A 28 1.46 -2.83 -3.67
C ALA A 28 2.91 -3.08 -3.26
N GLY A 29 3.80 -3.14 -4.25
CA GLY A 29 5.24 -3.26 -4.08
C GLY A 29 5.98 -1.97 -4.47
N PHE A 30 7.00 -1.59 -3.71
CA PHE A 30 7.91 -0.49 -4.02
C PHE A 30 9.18 -0.53 -3.17
N GLU A 31 10.23 0.14 -3.66
CA GLU A 31 11.46 0.35 -2.89
C GLU A 31 11.17 1.14 -1.60
N SER A 32 11.71 0.68 -0.48
CA SER A 32 11.45 1.25 0.84
C SER A 32 12.10 2.62 1.05
N ARG A 33 13.17 2.90 0.30
CA ARG A 33 13.90 4.16 0.36
C ARG A 33 13.49 5.02 -0.82
N PRO A 34 12.75 6.12 -0.61
CA PRO A 34 12.31 6.94 -1.72
C PRO A 34 13.49 7.70 -2.34
N PRO A 35 13.48 7.93 -3.66
CA PRO A 35 14.41 8.85 -4.32
C PRO A 35 14.11 10.30 -3.90
N SER A 36 15.02 11.23 -4.19
CA SER A 36 14.95 12.64 -3.73
C SER A 36 13.69 13.41 -4.16
N TRP A 37 12.99 12.96 -5.19
CA TRP A 37 11.78 13.60 -5.73
C TRP A 37 10.48 12.99 -5.21
N SER A 38 10.56 11.94 -4.39
CA SER A 38 9.42 11.31 -3.74
C SER A 38 9.60 11.33 -2.22
N SER A 39 8.49 11.44 -1.50
CA SER A 39 8.47 11.28 -0.04
C SER A 39 7.64 10.08 0.38
N LEU A 40 7.36 9.15 -0.54
CA LEU A 40 6.57 7.94 -0.28
C LEU A 40 7.42 6.89 0.45
N THR A 41 7.49 6.98 1.77
CA THR A 41 8.02 5.91 2.62
C THR A 41 6.97 4.82 2.84
N PRO A 42 7.37 3.60 3.25
CA PRO A 42 6.42 2.55 3.59
C PRO A 42 5.40 2.94 4.67
N ASP A 43 5.81 3.72 5.67
CA ASP A 43 4.90 4.17 6.74
C ASP A 43 3.94 5.25 6.23
N ARG A 44 4.42 6.16 5.38
CA ARG A 44 3.54 7.14 4.71
C ARG A 44 2.53 6.43 3.84
N TYR A 45 2.95 5.44 3.07
CA TYR A 45 2.06 4.62 2.26
C TYR A 45 1.01 3.89 3.13
N ALA A 46 1.41 3.26 4.24
CA ALA A 46 0.49 2.57 5.15
C ALA A 46 -0.59 3.53 5.70
N ASN A 47 -0.20 4.75 6.08
CA ASN A 47 -1.14 5.77 6.53
C ASN A 47 -2.12 6.20 5.44
N LEU A 48 -1.64 6.37 4.20
CA LEU A 48 -2.49 6.71 3.05
C LEU A 48 -3.45 5.57 2.69
N ALA A 49 -2.99 4.32 2.76
CA ALA A 49 -3.81 3.15 2.49
C ALA A 49 -4.92 3.02 3.54
N ALA A 50 -4.59 3.17 4.82
CA ALA A 50 -5.58 3.19 5.90
C ALA A 50 -6.63 4.30 5.70
N ALA A 51 -6.20 5.51 5.34
CA ALA A 51 -7.09 6.62 5.04
C ALA A 51 -7.99 6.38 3.80
N ALA A 52 -7.60 5.48 2.91
CA ALA A 52 -8.40 5.04 1.76
C ALA A 52 -9.33 3.84 2.07
N GLY A 53 -9.47 3.47 3.35
CA GLY A 53 -10.33 2.36 3.76
C GLY A 53 -9.71 0.97 3.52
N LEU A 54 -8.40 0.90 3.31
CA LEU A 54 -7.67 -0.35 3.14
C LEU A 54 -7.09 -0.81 4.48
N THR A 55 -7.29 -2.07 4.82
CA THR A 55 -6.67 -2.71 6.00
C THR A 55 -5.52 -3.60 5.57
N LEU A 56 -4.45 -3.60 6.37
CA LEU A 56 -3.30 -4.46 6.13
C LEU A 56 -3.68 -5.91 6.41
N VAL A 57 -3.45 -6.77 5.42
CA VAL A 57 -3.53 -8.23 5.56
C VAL A 57 -2.15 -8.80 5.82
N ASP A 58 -1.15 -8.36 5.06
CA ASP A 58 0.20 -8.89 5.15
C ASP A 58 1.26 -7.91 4.63
N ARG A 59 2.52 -8.12 5.04
CA ARG A 59 3.66 -7.30 4.61
C ARG A 59 4.94 -8.10 4.52
N TRP A 60 5.64 -7.95 3.39
CA TRP A 60 6.85 -8.69 3.05
C TRP A 60 7.97 -7.77 2.54
N ALA A 61 9.20 -8.28 2.58
CA ALA A 61 10.39 -7.63 2.02
C ALA A 61 10.59 -7.89 0.51
N GLY A 62 9.67 -8.63 -0.12
CA GLY A 62 9.79 -9.07 -1.50
C GLY A 62 8.60 -9.92 -1.94
N TRP A 63 8.65 -10.37 -3.20
CA TRP A 63 7.61 -11.22 -3.78
C TRP A 63 7.71 -12.68 -3.32
N ASP A 64 8.88 -13.10 -2.83
CA ASP A 64 9.11 -14.43 -2.28
C ASP A 64 8.69 -14.54 -0.80
N ARG A 65 8.04 -13.49 -0.27
CA ARG A 65 7.52 -13.39 1.10
C ARG A 65 8.60 -13.47 2.17
N GLU A 66 9.75 -12.89 1.90
CA GLU A 66 10.78 -12.70 2.91
C GLU A 66 10.24 -11.79 4.03
N PRO A 67 10.58 -12.05 5.31
CA PRO A 67 10.10 -11.24 6.42
C PRO A 67 10.45 -9.76 6.26
N TRP A 68 9.46 -8.89 6.45
CA TRP A 68 9.66 -7.45 6.44
C TRP A 68 10.41 -6.95 7.69
N SER A 69 11.37 -6.03 7.50
CA SER A 69 11.99 -5.24 8.56
C SER A 69 12.22 -3.79 8.12
N ALA A 70 12.55 -2.90 9.06
CA ALA A 70 12.87 -1.50 8.74
C ALA A 70 14.10 -1.36 7.82
N ASP A 71 14.96 -2.38 7.76
CA ASP A 71 16.16 -2.42 6.91
C ASP A 71 15.89 -3.02 5.52
N SER A 72 14.70 -3.57 5.29
CA SER A 72 14.31 -4.12 3.98
C SER A 72 14.29 -3.04 2.91
N ASN A 73 14.94 -3.29 1.78
CA ASN A 73 15.02 -2.33 0.67
C ASN A 73 13.77 -2.30 -0.22
N TYR A 74 12.86 -3.25 -0.06
CA TYR A 74 11.62 -3.34 -0.81
C TYR A 74 10.47 -3.70 0.13
N ALA A 75 9.35 -2.98 0.03
CA ALA A 75 8.15 -3.21 0.80
C ALA A 75 7.04 -3.72 -0.12
N LEU A 76 6.45 -4.86 0.23
CA LEU A 76 5.28 -5.41 -0.42
C LEU A 76 4.15 -5.49 0.60
N PHE A 77 3.07 -4.77 0.33
CA PHE A 77 1.90 -4.77 1.19
C PHE A 77 0.73 -5.44 0.49
N VAL A 78 -0.03 -6.22 1.26
CA VAL A 78 -1.28 -6.83 0.85
C VAL A 78 -2.41 -6.21 1.67
N HIS A 79 -3.41 -5.66 1.01
CA HIS A 79 -4.56 -5.04 1.65
C HIS A 79 -5.88 -5.63 1.18
N LYS A 80 -6.91 -5.41 1.97
CA LYS A 80 -8.32 -5.56 1.60
C LYS A 80 -9.10 -4.31 2.00
N VAL A 81 -10.24 -4.05 1.36
CA VAL A 81 -11.17 -3.00 1.81
C VAL A 81 -11.78 -3.39 3.16
N VAL A 82 -12.04 -2.42 4.03
CA VAL A 82 -12.95 -2.63 5.17
C VAL A 82 -14.33 -2.91 4.59
N GLU A 83 -14.86 -4.11 4.83
CA GLU A 83 -16.25 -4.40 4.50
C GLU A 83 -17.11 -3.55 5.44
N GLN A 84 -17.87 -2.62 4.87
CA GLN A 84 -18.92 -1.93 5.61
C GLN A 84 -19.96 -3.00 5.94
N SER A 85 -20.06 -3.37 7.21
CA SER A 85 -21.15 -4.21 7.68
C SER A 85 -22.44 -3.42 7.47
N ASP A 86 -23.23 -3.79 6.48
CA ASP A 86 -24.62 -3.33 6.36
C ASP A 86 -25.32 -3.69 7.67
N GLN A 87 -25.72 -2.66 8.42
CA GLN A 87 -26.55 -2.77 9.61
C GLN A 87 -28.03 -2.65 9.22
#